data_AF-A0A857DBZ7-F1
#
_entry.id   AF-A0A857DBZ7-F1
#
_cell.length_a   1.000
_cell.length_b   1.000
_cell.length_c   1.000
_cell.angle_alpha   90.00
_cell.angle_beta   90.00
_cell.angle_gamma   90.00
#
_symmetry.space_group_name_H-M   'P 1'
#
loop_
_entity.id
_entity.type
_entity.pdbx_description
1 polymer ?
#
loop_
_entity_poly.entity_id
_entity_poly.type
_entity_poly.pdbx_seq_one_letter_code
_entity_poly.pdbx_strand_id
1 'polypeptide(L)'
;MKKYWLKITVIISSLLALFSAVAIPLLVHFHNNITASTIITTKDPKEITSKEFLLVDGNEKDVLNEINKHYEIKEQKNDKGYFYEYIDPYTKIKFIEKPYKETFLTRKYLLGPKGLIYLANAFKKKVPFGPEVFNLQSVMLENKLNKTYLGLFTPQKDVIILNTNQLSDLNSQYSNIEYVVDNVLLPTLFHEYIHFFVSNYASIKQENDEQNKIIFNTNDADTIIAYWEKSFIDQFKGLLNFNYDKKFNPDLYKNFGKSFIANSFTLKELWDEANGEFNLLPNLDYFVEKYGGGKSYIFSKNGPEFTKTNIKYIYSADELVAREYLKYAFEPAYSSNNSKFYDYNVSTWTSNTQYFVPYALDQSRTYFTDFKNNLAKNFKNNLMFYPNNVYYFDLPKNHDDYLVNNLDRSQQFYNLFLNTLGYGYSINQIYVEKDWKSLDEKRVFIDDTKYKNIKISGFLQDKKLSGLALVDNNQIVDFSKIHYLSTFNFFGRSKNPLEDASAEYRRYPKQKFIPYITDKFLDTKLNINSTNNLLIKGWIDSNKDNIAQTNELVNFEFNVPNTFRDISTNVSFIALANEKAQLLDEKSYLALKVINQNNQAYIKVLK
;
A
#
# COMPACT_ATOMS: atom_id res chain seq x y z
N MET A 1 -46.48 6.92 72.26
CA MET A 1 -45.04 6.67 72.10
C MET A 1 -44.81 5.30 71.42
N LYS A 2 -45.17 4.98 70.16
CA LYS A 2 -45.60 5.74 68.96
C LYS A 2 -44.82 7.04 68.76
N LYS A 3 -43.90 7.05 67.79
CA LYS A 3 -42.78 7.98 67.50
C LYS A 3 -41.46 7.46 68.09
N TYR A 4 -40.47 7.25 67.20
CA TYR A 4 -39.04 6.97 67.44
C TYR A 4 -38.43 5.58 67.19
N TRP A 5 -39.12 4.66 66.51
CA TRP A 5 -38.41 3.57 65.78
C TRP A 5 -38.74 3.51 64.28
N LEU A 6 -39.44 4.53 63.77
CA LEU A 6 -39.72 4.74 62.35
C LEU A 6 -38.67 5.62 61.63
N LYS A 7 -37.45 5.75 62.19
CA LYS A 7 -36.37 6.58 61.62
C LYS A 7 -35.02 5.88 61.42
N ILE A 8 -34.92 4.56 61.70
CA ILE A 8 -33.70 3.78 61.40
C ILE A 8 -33.94 2.76 60.28
N THR A 9 -35.19 2.39 59.99
CA THR A 9 -35.51 1.47 58.88
C THR A 9 -35.68 2.17 57.53
N VAL A 10 -35.87 3.49 57.49
CA VAL A 10 -35.96 4.30 56.26
C VAL A 10 -34.59 4.81 55.78
N ILE A 11 -33.56 4.78 56.64
CA ILE A 11 -32.18 5.12 56.22
C ILE A 11 -31.45 3.90 55.63
N ILE A 12 -31.81 2.68 56.04
CA ILE A 12 -31.18 1.45 55.51
C ILE A 12 -31.83 0.99 54.18
N SER A 13 -33.08 1.36 53.91
CA SER A 13 -33.73 1.11 52.61
C SER A 13 -33.49 2.21 51.57
N SER A 14 -32.99 3.38 51.99
CA SER A 14 -32.58 4.47 51.08
C SER A 14 -31.08 4.46 50.75
N LEU A 15 -30.24 3.76 51.56
CA LEU A 15 -28.83 3.52 51.21
C LEU A 15 -28.60 2.26 50.36
N LEU A 16 -29.55 1.30 50.33
CA LEU A 16 -29.48 0.14 49.44
C LEU A 16 -30.03 0.41 48.03
N ALA A 17 -30.67 1.55 47.80
CA ALA A 17 -31.11 2.01 46.47
C ALA A 17 -30.15 3.04 45.83
N LEU A 18 -29.04 3.38 46.50
CA LEU A 18 -28.00 4.29 46.02
C LEU A 18 -26.63 3.61 45.81
N PHE A 19 -26.52 2.30 46.08
CA PHE A 19 -25.33 1.48 45.81
C PHE A 19 -25.55 0.43 44.70
N SER A 20 -26.53 0.67 43.81
CA SER A 20 -26.73 -0.09 42.57
C SER A 20 -26.49 0.75 41.31
N ALA A 21 -25.85 1.92 41.43
CA ALA A 21 -25.59 2.85 40.32
C ALA A 21 -24.12 3.31 40.16
N VAL A 22 -23.18 2.79 40.94
CA VAL A 22 -21.75 3.13 40.79
C VAL A 22 -20.92 1.89 41.15
N ALA A 23 -20.66 1.01 40.17
CA ALA A 23 -19.50 0.10 40.10
C ALA A 23 -19.70 -1.04 39.07
N ILE A 24 -19.94 -0.72 37.79
CA ILE A 24 -19.41 -1.51 36.66
C ILE A 24 -19.23 -0.56 35.47
N PRO A 25 -18.00 -0.12 35.13
CA PRO A 25 -17.76 0.29 33.76
C PRO A 25 -16.40 -0.20 33.27
N LEU A 26 -16.24 -1.49 33.02
CA LEU A 26 -15.17 -2.04 32.19
C LEU A 26 -15.58 -3.47 31.83
N LEU A 27 -15.53 -3.83 30.54
CA LEU A 27 -15.97 -5.10 29.92
C LEU A 27 -17.38 -5.19 29.32
N VAL A 28 -18.01 -4.11 28.84
CA VAL A 28 -18.99 -4.22 27.72
C VAL A 28 -19.03 -2.91 26.94
N HIS A 29 -18.03 -2.62 26.10
CA HIS A 29 -18.11 -1.51 25.13
C HIS A 29 -17.14 -1.68 23.95
N PHE A 30 -17.24 -2.81 23.25
CA PHE A 30 -16.70 -2.97 21.89
C PHE A 30 -17.49 -4.03 21.12
N HIS A 31 -18.81 -3.99 21.17
CA HIS A 31 -19.66 -4.70 20.20
C HIS A 31 -20.83 -3.78 19.83
N ASN A 32 -20.93 -3.50 18.53
CA ASN A 32 -21.96 -2.76 17.81
C ASN A 32 -21.75 -1.24 17.69
N ASN A 33 -21.12 -0.82 16.60
CA ASN A 33 -21.81 -0.10 15.51
C ASN A 33 -20.85 0.15 14.34
N ILE A 34 -20.60 -0.89 13.53
CA ILE A 34 -20.44 -0.71 12.09
C ILE A 34 -21.61 -1.46 11.48
N THR A 35 -22.75 -0.79 11.44
CA THR A 35 -23.89 -1.25 10.64
C THR A 35 -23.41 -1.38 9.21
N ALA A 36 -23.70 -2.55 8.65
CA ALA A 36 -23.50 -2.93 7.27
C ALA A 36 -23.66 -1.75 6.32
N SER A 37 -22.67 -1.57 5.46
CA SER A 37 -22.89 -0.87 4.20
C SER A 37 -24.15 -1.45 3.58
N THR A 38 -25.09 -0.58 3.21
CA THR A 38 -26.25 -0.95 2.42
C THR A 38 -25.75 -1.41 1.05
N ILE A 39 -25.34 -2.68 0.97
CA ILE A 39 -25.18 -3.38 -0.29
C ILE A 39 -26.59 -3.52 -0.83
N ILE A 40 -26.89 -2.76 -1.88
CA ILE A 40 -28.10 -2.91 -2.67
C ILE A 40 -28.14 -4.39 -3.11
N THR A 41 -28.99 -5.18 -2.47
CA THR A 41 -29.23 -6.58 -2.80
C THR A 41 -30.05 -6.64 -4.08
N THR A 42 -29.38 -6.64 -5.23
CA THR A 42 -29.96 -7.03 -6.51
C THR A 42 -29.29 -8.32 -6.98
N LYS A 43 -30.01 -9.44 -6.76
CA LYS A 43 -29.68 -10.84 -7.14
C LYS A 43 -28.37 -11.37 -6.55
N ASP A 44 -28.44 -12.50 -5.84
CA ASP A 44 -27.27 -13.20 -5.30
C ASP A 44 -26.14 -13.28 -6.34
N PRO A 45 -25.02 -12.57 -6.14
CA PRO A 45 -23.92 -12.62 -7.08
C PRO A 45 -23.31 -14.01 -7.00
N LYS A 46 -23.20 -14.66 -8.16
CA LYS A 46 -22.50 -15.94 -8.35
C LYS A 46 -21.14 -15.86 -7.64
N GLU A 47 -20.86 -16.78 -6.73
CA GLU A 47 -19.56 -16.91 -6.08
C GLU A 47 -18.55 -17.39 -7.14
N ILE A 48 -17.49 -16.62 -7.33
CA ILE A 48 -16.56 -16.74 -8.47
C ILE A 48 -15.23 -17.34 -8.01
N THR A 49 -14.69 -18.27 -8.79
CA THR A 49 -13.44 -18.96 -8.49
C THR A 49 -12.23 -18.08 -8.78
N SER A 50 -11.08 -18.34 -8.13
CA SER A 50 -9.82 -17.62 -8.35
C SER A 50 -9.35 -17.62 -9.83
N LYS A 51 -9.78 -18.62 -10.62
CA LYS A 51 -9.52 -18.70 -12.06
C LYS A 51 -10.29 -17.65 -12.87
N GLU A 52 -11.49 -17.24 -12.44
CA GLU A 52 -12.33 -16.27 -13.17
C GLU A 52 -11.90 -14.79 -12.96
N PHE A 53 -10.95 -14.53 -12.06
CA PHE A 53 -10.29 -13.23 -11.86
C PHE A 53 -9.01 -13.06 -12.70
N LEU A 54 -8.35 -14.17 -13.03
CA LEU A 54 -7.18 -14.25 -13.89
C LEU A 54 -7.61 -14.66 -15.30
N LEU A 55 -8.05 -13.71 -16.13
CA LEU A 55 -8.30 -13.91 -17.58
C LEU A 55 -8.87 -15.29 -17.94
N VAL A 56 -10.13 -15.56 -17.59
CA VAL A 56 -10.90 -16.60 -18.27
C VAL A 56 -12.09 -15.90 -18.87
N ASP A 57 -11.94 -15.50 -20.14
CA ASP A 57 -12.98 -15.35 -21.18
C ASP A 57 -12.54 -14.45 -22.36
N GLY A 58 -11.31 -13.93 -22.35
CA GLY A 58 -10.64 -13.43 -23.55
C GLY A 58 -9.41 -14.28 -23.81
N ASN A 59 -9.42 -15.05 -24.91
CA ASN A 59 -8.33 -15.83 -25.49
C ASN A 59 -7.01 -15.69 -24.71
N GLU A 60 -6.67 -16.68 -23.89
CA GLU A 60 -5.35 -16.79 -23.26
C GLU A 60 -4.25 -16.63 -24.33
N LYS A 61 -4.55 -17.07 -25.57
CA LYS A 61 -3.80 -16.82 -26.80
C LYS A 61 -3.61 -15.35 -27.15
N ASP A 62 -4.59 -14.47 -27.02
CA ASP A 62 -4.51 -13.07 -27.42
C ASP A 62 -3.72 -12.25 -26.40
N VAL A 63 -3.88 -12.54 -25.11
CA VAL A 63 -3.04 -11.95 -24.07
C VAL A 63 -1.62 -12.51 -24.13
N LEU A 64 -1.43 -13.81 -24.36
CA LEU A 64 -0.11 -14.37 -24.65
C LEU A 64 0.47 -13.81 -25.95
N ASN A 65 -0.32 -13.54 -26.98
CA ASN A 65 0.15 -12.94 -28.24
C ASN A 65 0.49 -11.46 -28.07
N GLU A 66 -0.20 -10.70 -27.23
CA GLU A 66 0.19 -9.34 -26.84
C GLU A 66 1.45 -9.33 -25.95
N ILE A 67 1.59 -10.29 -25.05
CA ILE A 67 2.78 -10.49 -24.20
C ILE A 67 3.99 -10.97 -25.03
N ASN A 68 3.76 -11.81 -26.04
CA ASN A 68 4.79 -12.42 -26.90
C ASN A 68 5.06 -11.63 -28.19
N LYS A 69 4.36 -10.51 -28.44
CA LYS A 69 4.77 -9.59 -29.51
C LYS A 69 6.18 -9.12 -29.19
N HIS A 70 7.12 -9.54 -30.03
CA HIS A 70 8.50 -9.10 -29.93
C HIS A 70 8.55 -7.59 -30.19
N TYR A 71 8.60 -6.80 -29.12
CA TYR A 71 8.93 -5.40 -29.21
C TYR A 71 10.46 -5.29 -29.31
N GLU A 72 10.93 -4.78 -30.44
CA GLU A 72 12.35 -4.46 -30.60
C GLU A 72 12.66 -3.24 -29.72
N ILE A 73 13.20 -3.47 -28.53
CA ILE A 73 13.69 -2.40 -27.66
C ILE A 73 15.06 -1.97 -28.18
N LYS A 74 15.15 -0.75 -28.67
CA LYS A 74 16.42 -0.12 -29.10
C LYS A 74 16.95 0.78 -27.99
N GLU A 75 18.27 0.91 -27.95
CA GLU A 75 18.91 1.92 -27.12
C GLU A 75 18.54 3.30 -27.66
N GLN A 76 18.09 4.18 -26.77
CA GLN A 76 17.74 5.55 -27.06
C GLN A 76 18.74 6.50 -26.39
N LYS A 77 18.82 7.73 -26.89
CA LYS A 77 19.63 8.81 -26.31
C LYS A 77 18.78 10.08 -26.22
N ASN A 78 18.82 10.72 -25.06
CA ASN A 78 18.31 12.08 -24.87
C ASN A 78 19.35 12.95 -24.15
N ASP A 79 18.97 14.18 -23.80
CA ASP A 79 19.85 15.13 -23.09
C ASP A 79 20.33 14.60 -21.72
N LYS A 80 19.65 13.61 -21.15
CA LYS A 80 19.96 12.99 -19.85
C LYS A 80 20.81 11.72 -19.97
N GLY A 81 21.14 11.29 -21.19
CA GLY A 81 22.00 10.14 -21.46
C GLY A 81 21.33 9.04 -22.28
N TYR A 82 21.94 7.86 -22.26
CA TYR A 82 21.47 6.68 -22.96
C TYR A 82 20.55 5.83 -22.06
N PHE A 83 19.58 5.15 -22.64
CA PHE A 83 18.66 4.28 -21.91
C PHE A 83 18.00 3.24 -22.83
N TYR A 84 17.50 2.16 -22.22
CA TYR A 84 16.48 1.30 -22.80
C TYR A 84 15.10 1.67 -22.26
N GLU A 85 14.07 1.57 -23.09
CA GLU A 85 12.68 1.78 -22.69
C GLU A 85 11.78 0.68 -23.27
N TYR A 86 10.96 0.10 -22.41
CA TYR A 86 9.88 -0.81 -22.78
C TYR A 86 8.55 -0.25 -22.26
N ILE A 87 7.56 -0.07 -23.13
CA ILE A 87 6.22 0.35 -22.73
C ILE A 87 5.34 -0.89 -22.69
N ASP A 88 4.87 -1.27 -21.50
CA ASP A 88 3.99 -2.43 -21.36
C ASP A 88 2.66 -2.18 -22.08
N PRO A 89 2.24 -3.05 -23.02
CA PRO A 89 1.07 -2.79 -23.84
C PRO A 89 -0.25 -2.85 -23.06
N TYR A 90 -0.27 -3.51 -21.89
CA TYR A 90 -1.46 -3.63 -21.06
C TYR A 90 -1.58 -2.45 -20.09
N THR A 91 -0.64 -2.30 -19.17
CA THR A 91 -0.63 -1.27 -18.11
C THR A 91 -0.21 0.11 -18.59
N LYS A 92 0.45 0.20 -19.75
CA LYS A 92 1.08 1.42 -20.32
C LYS A 92 2.24 1.97 -19.49
N ILE A 93 2.69 1.26 -18.46
CA ILE A 93 3.87 1.65 -17.66
C ILE A 93 5.12 1.60 -18.55
N LYS A 94 5.94 2.65 -18.46
CA LYS A 94 7.29 2.68 -19.07
C LYS A 94 8.30 2.03 -18.12
N PHE A 95 8.93 0.94 -18.55
CA PHE A 95 10.07 0.33 -17.87
C PHE A 95 11.35 0.85 -18.51
N ILE A 96 12.11 1.65 -17.77
CA ILE A 96 13.27 2.39 -18.27
C ILE A 96 14.52 1.89 -17.55
N GLU A 97 15.59 1.62 -18.29
CA GLU A 97 16.89 1.28 -17.72
C GLU A 97 17.97 2.23 -18.22
N LYS A 98 18.66 2.88 -17.28
CA LYS A 98 19.86 3.65 -17.56
C LYS A 98 21.09 2.77 -17.35
N PRO A 99 22.20 3.01 -18.09
CA PRO A 99 23.42 2.25 -17.90
C PRO A 99 23.96 2.48 -16.49
N TYR A 100 24.25 1.40 -15.76
CA TYR A 100 24.85 1.50 -14.43
C TYR A 100 26.36 1.80 -14.51
N LYS A 101 26.97 1.58 -15.68
CA LYS A 101 28.34 1.98 -15.98
C LYS A 101 28.43 2.44 -17.43
N GLU A 102 28.93 3.65 -17.63
CA GLU A 102 29.14 4.25 -18.94
C GLU A 102 30.61 4.66 -19.08
N THR A 103 31.23 4.26 -20.19
CA THR A 103 32.53 4.74 -20.66
C THR A 103 32.38 5.27 -22.08
N PHE A 104 33.40 5.96 -22.60
CA PHE A 104 33.38 6.46 -23.99
C PHE A 104 33.10 5.36 -25.04
N LEU A 105 33.49 4.11 -24.77
CA LEU A 105 33.39 2.99 -25.72
C LEU A 105 32.30 1.97 -25.37
N THR A 106 31.84 1.91 -24.10
CA THR A 106 30.95 0.84 -23.66
C THR A 106 29.94 1.34 -22.64
N ARG A 107 28.70 0.85 -22.77
CA ARG A 107 27.64 1.00 -21.77
C ARG A 107 27.29 -0.38 -21.23
N LYS A 108 27.15 -0.47 -19.91
CA LYS A 108 26.70 -1.68 -19.24
C LYS A 108 25.35 -1.44 -18.60
N TYR A 109 24.43 -2.35 -18.92
CA TYR A 109 23.07 -2.41 -18.42
C TYR A 109 22.97 -3.63 -17.50
N LEU A 110 22.16 -3.53 -16.44
CA LEU A 110 21.93 -4.60 -15.49
C LEU A 110 21.08 -5.71 -16.12
N LEU A 111 20.00 -5.33 -16.82
CA LEU A 111 19.01 -6.22 -17.41
C LEU A 111 19.10 -6.25 -18.95
N GLY A 112 19.21 -5.09 -19.57
CA GLY A 112 19.02 -4.94 -21.01
C GLY A 112 17.57 -5.25 -21.47
N PRO A 113 17.33 -5.26 -22.79
CA PRO A 113 16.00 -5.41 -23.37
C PRO A 113 15.18 -6.59 -22.84
N LYS A 114 15.78 -7.79 -22.78
CA LYS A 114 15.07 -9.02 -22.36
C LYS A 114 14.67 -8.97 -20.88
N GLY A 115 15.51 -8.42 -20.01
CA GLY A 115 15.19 -8.32 -18.60
C GLY A 115 14.15 -7.26 -18.29
N LEU A 116 14.10 -6.15 -19.05
CA LEU A 116 13.02 -5.17 -18.92
C LEU A 116 11.65 -5.79 -19.23
N ILE A 117 11.56 -6.57 -20.31
CA ILE A 117 10.33 -7.31 -20.66
C ILE A 117 9.99 -8.33 -19.56
N TYR A 118 10.99 -9.06 -19.06
CA TYR A 118 10.80 -10.02 -17.97
C TYR A 118 10.29 -9.34 -16.70
N LEU A 119 10.87 -8.21 -16.29
CA LEU A 119 10.44 -7.41 -15.14
C LEU A 119 8.99 -6.92 -15.30
N ALA A 120 8.61 -6.41 -16.47
CA ALA A 120 7.25 -5.96 -16.73
C ALA A 120 6.23 -7.11 -16.65
N ASN A 121 6.59 -8.29 -17.17
CA ASN A 121 5.75 -9.48 -17.07
C ASN A 121 5.66 -10.02 -15.63
N ALA A 122 6.77 -10.01 -14.90
CA ALA A 122 6.83 -10.40 -13.50
C ALA A 122 5.99 -9.46 -12.62
N PHE A 123 6.06 -8.15 -12.87
CA PHE A 123 5.20 -7.13 -12.24
C PHE A 123 3.72 -7.49 -12.42
N LYS A 124 3.28 -7.70 -13.67
CA LYS A 124 1.88 -8.05 -13.96
C LYS A 124 1.43 -9.33 -13.24
N LYS A 125 2.32 -10.31 -13.13
CA LYS A 125 2.02 -11.61 -12.53
C LYS A 125 1.95 -11.57 -11.01
N LYS A 126 2.86 -10.82 -10.36
CA LYS A 126 3.14 -10.95 -8.92
C LYS A 126 2.86 -9.71 -8.09
N VAL A 127 2.70 -8.54 -8.71
CA VAL A 127 2.32 -7.30 -8.00
C VAL A 127 0.81 -7.10 -8.14
N PRO A 128 0.07 -7.01 -7.02
CA PRO A 128 -1.36 -6.80 -7.05
C PRO A 128 -1.69 -5.34 -7.38
N PHE A 129 -2.59 -5.13 -8.32
CA PHE A 129 -3.01 -3.80 -8.75
C PHE A 129 -4.49 -3.74 -9.15
N GLY A 130 -5.09 -2.57 -8.94
CA GLY A 130 -6.39 -2.16 -9.47
C GLY A 130 -6.24 -1.19 -10.65
N PRO A 131 -7.29 -0.39 -10.95
CA PRO A 131 -7.25 0.61 -12.01
C PRO A 131 -6.16 1.69 -11.85
N GLU A 132 -5.63 1.91 -10.64
CA GLU A 132 -4.56 2.88 -10.40
C GLU A 132 -3.28 2.61 -11.17
N VAL A 133 -3.05 1.37 -11.60
CA VAL A 133 -1.85 1.00 -12.37
C VAL A 133 -1.65 1.89 -13.60
N PHE A 134 -2.74 2.38 -14.20
CA PHE A 134 -2.71 3.27 -15.37
C PHE A 134 -2.29 4.71 -15.05
N ASN A 135 -2.21 5.06 -13.77
CA ASN A 135 -1.66 6.34 -13.32
C ASN A 135 -0.16 6.25 -13.02
N LEU A 136 0.43 5.04 -12.91
CA LEU A 136 1.87 4.88 -12.74
C LEU A 136 2.58 5.16 -14.07
N GLN A 137 3.42 6.20 -14.11
CA GLN A 137 4.08 6.66 -15.33
C GLN A 137 5.23 5.75 -15.75
N SER A 138 6.09 5.38 -14.80
CA SER A 138 7.26 4.56 -15.12
C SER A 138 7.87 3.84 -13.91
N VAL A 139 8.56 2.74 -14.21
CA VAL A 139 9.52 2.07 -13.33
C VAL A 139 10.91 2.28 -13.94
N MET A 140 11.81 2.93 -13.21
CA MET A 140 13.15 3.31 -13.69
C MET A 140 14.25 2.59 -12.92
N LEU A 141 15.17 1.95 -13.61
CA LEU A 141 16.39 1.37 -13.04
C LEU A 141 17.53 2.39 -13.19
N GLU A 142 18.06 2.88 -12.07
CA GLU A 142 19.10 3.92 -12.06
C GLU A 142 20.10 3.76 -10.91
N ASN A 143 21.34 4.20 -11.16
CA ASN A 143 22.48 4.12 -10.25
C ASN A 143 22.79 5.46 -9.54
N LYS A 144 21.86 6.41 -9.52
CA LYS A 144 22.07 7.75 -8.93
C LYS A 144 21.44 7.93 -7.55
N LEU A 145 20.68 6.95 -7.08
CA LEU A 145 20.12 6.98 -5.73
C LEU A 145 21.23 6.76 -4.68
N ASN A 146 21.07 7.40 -3.53
CA ASN A 146 21.93 7.17 -2.36
C ASN A 146 22.03 5.65 -2.08
N LYS A 147 23.21 5.18 -1.69
CA LYS A 147 23.52 3.76 -1.48
C LYS A 147 22.66 3.08 -0.42
N THR A 148 21.82 3.80 0.32
CA THR A 148 21.05 3.27 1.44
C THR A 148 19.66 2.72 1.07
N TYR A 149 19.05 3.20 -0.03
CA TYR A 149 17.70 2.79 -0.44
C TYR A 149 17.75 1.92 -1.69
N LEU A 150 16.89 0.89 -1.73
CA LEU A 150 16.75 0.00 -2.89
C LEU A 150 15.71 0.47 -3.89
N GLY A 151 14.70 1.14 -3.39
CA GLY A 151 13.56 1.63 -4.12
C GLY A 151 13.23 3.04 -3.64
N LEU A 152 12.55 3.78 -4.51
CA LEU A 152 11.98 5.07 -4.19
C LEU A 152 10.77 5.31 -5.09
N PHE A 153 9.58 5.36 -4.50
CA PHE A 153 8.41 5.93 -5.14
C PHE A 153 8.41 7.47 -5.03
N THR A 154 8.07 8.14 -6.14
CA THR A 154 7.98 9.61 -6.25
C THR A 154 6.55 10.05 -6.62
N PRO A 155 5.72 10.46 -5.63
CA PRO A 155 4.30 10.80 -5.87
C PRO A 155 4.07 11.95 -6.86
N GLN A 156 5.03 12.86 -6.99
CA GLN A 156 4.93 14.02 -7.89
C GLN A 156 5.02 13.61 -9.36
N LYS A 157 5.76 12.54 -9.64
CA LYS A 157 6.06 12.06 -11.00
C LYS A 157 5.27 10.80 -11.34
N ASP A 158 4.68 10.15 -10.32
CA ASP A 158 4.15 8.79 -10.37
C ASP A 158 5.20 7.81 -10.94
N VAL A 159 6.43 7.91 -10.43
CA VAL A 159 7.58 7.09 -10.86
C VAL A 159 8.13 6.29 -9.69
N ILE A 160 8.38 5.01 -9.93
CA ILE A 160 9.17 4.16 -9.03
C ILE A 160 10.59 4.07 -9.57
N ILE A 161 11.58 4.32 -8.73
CA ILE A 161 13.00 4.19 -9.06
C ILE A 161 13.57 3.00 -8.30
N LEU A 162 14.20 2.07 -9.00
CA LEU A 162 14.91 0.93 -8.43
C LEU A 162 16.42 1.20 -8.51
N ASN A 163 17.09 1.15 -7.36
CA ASN A 163 18.50 1.47 -7.24
C ASN A 163 19.37 0.31 -7.74
N THR A 164 20.11 0.54 -8.83
CA THR A 164 21.02 -0.47 -9.38
C THR A 164 22.42 -0.41 -8.77
N ASN A 165 22.73 0.55 -7.90
CA ASN A 165 24.08 0.70 -7.31
C ASN A 165 24.52 -0.50 -6.49
N GLN A 166 23.62 -1.07 -5.70
CA GLN A 166 23.94 -2.27 -4.91
C GLN A 166 23.95 -3.55 -5.76
N LEU A 167 23.40 -3.48 -6.98
CA LEU A 167 23.19 -4.63 -7.86
C LEU A 167 24.27 -4.77 -8.94
N SER A 168 24.95 -3.68 -9.26
CA SER A 168 26.04 -3.67 -10.24
C SER A 168 27.22 -4.55 -9.80
N ASP A 169 27.50 -4.61 -8.50
CA ASP A 169 28.50 -5.51 -7.91
C ASP A 169 28.04 -6.98 -7.97
N LEU A 170 26.74 -7.22 -7.83
CA LEU A 170 26.12 -8.56 -7.93
C LEU A 170 26.17 -9.13 -9.35
N ASN A 171 26.09 -8.29 -10.40
CA ASN A 171 26.13 -8.75 -11.80
C ASN A 171 27.46 -9.44 -12.18
N SER A 172 28.54 -9.23 -11.42
CA SER A 172 29.78 -10.01 -11.58
C SER A 172 29.68 -11.45 -11.05
N GLN A 173 28.70 -11.72 -10.18
CA GLN A 173 28.51 -12.99 -9.49
C GLN A 173 27.28 -13.77 -9.97
N TYR A 174 26.29 -13.09 -10.56
CA TYR A 174 25.04 -13.69 -11.04
C TYR A 174 24.88 -13.47 -12.55
N SER A 175 25.05 -14.54 -13.33
CA SER A 175 24.78 -14.53 -14.78
C SER A 175 23.30 -14.73 -15.13
N ASN A 176 22.42 -14.92 -14.14
CA ASN A 176 20.99 -15.17 -14.35
C ASN A 176 20.13 -13.92 -14.09
N ILE A 177 19.54 -13.39 -15.15
CA ILE A 177 18.67 -12.22 -15.13
C ILE A 177 17.36 -12.45 -14.37
N GLU A 178 16.80 -13.66 -14.44
CA GLU A 178 15.57 -14.04 -13.76
C GLU A 178 15.77 -13.97 -12.25
N TYR A 179 16.95 -14.40 -11.78
CA TYR A 179 17.32 -14.32 -10.38
C TYR A 179 17.31 -12.89 -9.85
N VAL A 180 17.99 -11.97 -10.56
CA VAL A 180 18.07 -10.55 -10.18
C VAL A 180 16.68 -9.92 -10.16
N VAL A 181 15.86 -10.22 -11.17
CA VAL A 181 14.49 -9.70 -11.25
C VAL A 181 13.64 -10.25 -10.12
N ASP A 182 13.52 -11.57 -9.98
CA ASP A 182 12.56 -12.18 -9.07
C ASP A 182 12.88 -11.99 -7.59
N ASN A 183 14.17 -11.93 -7.24
CA ASN A 183 14.60 -11.95 -5.83
C ASN A 183 15.05 -10.60 -5.31
N VAL A 184 15.37 -9.65 -6.19
CA VAL A 184 15.90 -8.35 -5.78
C VAL A 184 15.05 -7.20 -6.28
N LEU A 185 14.84 -7.11 -7.59
CA LEU A 185 14.07 -6.00 -8.16
C LEU A 185 12.58 -6.10 -7.85
N LEU A 186 11.99 -7.28 -7.99
CA LEU A 186 10.55 -7.44 -7.88
C LEU A 186 9.99 -7.27 -6.45
N PRO A 187 10.61 -7.77 -5.38
CA PRO A 187 10.15 -7.45 -4.02
C PRO A 187 10.25 -5.95 -3.72
N THR A 188 11.32 -5.30 -4.19
CA THR A 188 11.50 -3.85 -4.04
C THR A 188 10.42 -3.10 -4.82
N LEU A 189 10.19 -3.46 -6.08
CA LEU A 189 9.14 -2.89 -6.91
C LEU A 189 7.75 -3.10 -6.32
N PHE A 190 7.49 -4.27 -5.73
CA PHE A 190 6.25 -4.53 -5.02
C PHE A 190 6.09 -3.57 -3.84
N HIS A 191 7.12 -3.44 -2.99
CA HIS A 191 7.12 -2.53 -1.84
C HIS A 191 6.81 -1.08 -2.28
N GLU A 192 7.55 -0.56 -3.25
CA GLU A 192 7.34 0.78 -3.78
C GLU A 192 5.98 0.94 -4.50
N TYR A 193 5.44 -0.14 -5.08
CA TYR A 193 4.10 -0.11 -5.67
C TYR A 193 3.02 0.03 -4.61
N ILE A 194 3.19 -0.55 -3.42
CA ILE A 194 2.23 -0.35 -2.34
C ILE A 194 2.28 1.09 -1.84
N HIS A 195 3.45 1.73 -1.81
CA HIS A 195 3.57 3.18 -1.58
C HIS A 195 2.78 4.00 -2.61
N PHE A 196 2.88 3.63 -3.89
CA PHE A 196 2.05 4.22 -4.94
C PHE A 196 0.55 3.99 -4.70
N PHE A 197 0.14 2.77 -4.38
CA PHE A 197 -1.26 2.43 -4.06
C PHE A 197 -1.80 3.28 -2.90
N VAL A 198 -1.10 3.34 -1.77
CA VAL A 198 -1.56 4.10 -0.59
C VAL A 198 -1.56 5.59 -0.83
N SER A 199 -0.64 6.13 -1.63
CA SER A 199 -0.65 7.54 -2.03
C SER A 199 -1.91 7.90 -2.81
N ASN A 200 -2.44 6.96 -3.59
CA ASN A 200 -3.68 7.14 -4.32
C ASN A 200 -4.87 6.96 -3.39
N TYR A 201 -4.87 5.95 -2.52
CA TYR A 201 -6.09 5.47 -1.85
C TYR A 201 -6.21 5.72 -0.34
N ALA A 202 -5.12 5.88 0.40
CA ALA A 202 -5.15 5.96 1.87
C ALA A 202 -4.57 7.27 2.42
N SER A 203 -3.71 7.92 1.65
CA SER A 203 -3.03 9.15 2.05
C SER A 203 -3.75 10.39 1.53
N ILE A 204 -3.87 11.41 2.37
CA ILE A 204 -4.64 12.63 2.13
C ILE A 204 -3.75 13.84 2.41
N LYS A 205 -4.03 14.97 1.77
CA LYS A 205 -3.16 16.15 1.86
C LYS A 205 -3.53 17.19 2.92
N GLN A 206 -4.73 17.18 3.48
CA GLN A 206 -5.21 18.26 4.36
C GLN A 206 -5.82 17.74 5.65
N GLU A 207 -5.30 18.20 6.77
CA GLU A 207 -5.79 17.93 8.13
C GLU A 207 -7.31 18.17 8.26
N ASN A 208 -8.03 17.15 8.75
CA ASN A 208 -9.42 17.27 9.20
C ASN A 208 -9.69 16.25 10.34
N ASP A 209 -10.87 16.30 10.97
CA ASP A 209 -11.22 15.46 12.13
C ASP A 209 -11.28 13.94 11.83
N GLU A 210 -11.34 13.56 10.56
CA GLU A 210 -11.43 12.17 10.08
C GLU A 210 -10.04 11.57 9.76
N GLN A 211 -8.97 12.27 10.11
CA GLN A 211 -7.61 11.91 9.74
C GLN A 211 -6.71 11.61 10.93
N ASN A 212 -5.71 10.77 10.67
CA ASN A 212 -4.56 10.63 11.54
C ASN A 212 -3.38 11.38 10.93
N LYS A 213 -2.86 12.36 11.67
CA LYS A 213 -1.57 12.96 11.38
C LYS A 213 -0.47 11.97 11.76
N ILE A 214 0.33 11.59 10.79
CA ILE A 214 1.45 10.66 10.96
C ILE A 214 2.74 11.43 10.71
N ILE A 215 3.57 11.48 11.74
CA ILE A 215 4.89 12.10 11.67
C ILE A 215 5.89 10.98 11.42
N PHE A 216 6.45 10.89 10.22
CA PHE A 216 7.51 9.92 9.93
C PHE A 216 8.87 10.61 9.81
N ASN A 217 9.90 9.93 10.29
CA ASN A 217 11.28 10.41 10.21
C ASN A 217 12.01 9.59 9.15
N THR A 218 12.63 10.29 8.21
CA THR A 218 13.52 9.67 7.23
C THR A 218 14.81 9.20 7.89
N ASN A 219 15.56 8.29 7.25
CA ASN A 219 16.89 7.89 7.76
C ASN A 219 17.88 9.06 7.82
N ASP A 220 17.57 10.18 7.16
CA ASP A 220 18.40 11.38 7.05
C ASP A 220 17.99 12.49 8.05
N ALA A 221 17.21 12.14 9.09
CA ALA A 221 16.78 13.00 10.19
C ALA A 221 15.78 14.13 9.84
N ASP A 222 15.26 14.15 8.61
CA ASP A 222 14.15 15.02 8.25
C ASP A 222 12.81 14.40 8.67
N THR A 223 12.00 15.20 9.35
CA THR A 223 10.64 14.87 9.75
C THR A 223 9.67 15.28 8.65
N ILE A 224 8.91 14.31 8.13
CA ILE A 224 7.85 14.55 7.16
C ILE A 224 6.51 14.24 7.83
N ILE A 225 5.51 15.09 7.57
CA ILE A 225 4.15 14.91 8.05
C ILE A 225 3.34 14.35 6.89
N ALA A 226 2.74 13.17 7.07
CA ALA A 226 1.75 12.60 6.17
C ALA A 226 0.40 12.54 6.88
N TYR A 227 -0.69 12.78 6.15
CA TYR A 227 -2.04 12.56 6.67
C TYR A 227 -2.61 11.30 6.04
N TRP A 228 -3.28 10.50 6.87
CA TRP A 228 -3.84 9.22 6.50
C TRP A 228 -5.30 9.13 6.92
N GLU A 229 -6.08 8.37 6.16
CA GLU A 229 -7.45 8.03 6.53
C GLU A 229 -7.44 7.31 7.89
N LYS A 230 -8.10 7.91 8.89
CA LYS A 230 -8.08 7.40 10.26
C LYS A 230 -8.62 5.98 10.34
N SER A 231 -9.71 5.73 9.64
CA SER A 231 -10.35 4.41 9.59
C SER A 231 -9.44 3.32 9.02
N PHE A 232 -8.59 3.65 8.06
CA PHE A 232 -7.61 2.72 7.50
C PHE A 232 -6.55 2.38 8.54
N ILE A 233 -5.95 3.41 9.15
CA ILE A 233 -4.89 3.25 10.15
C ILE A 233 -5.39 2.49 11.39
N ASP A 234 -6.57 2.83 11.91
CA ASP A 234 -7.12 2.19 13.10
C ASP A 234 -7.39 0.70 12.86
N GLN A 235 -7.95 0.36 11.69
CA GLN A 235 -8.14 -1.04 11.29
C GLN A 235 -6.80 -1.76 11.04
N PHE A 236 -5.86 -1.12 10.35
CA PHE A 236 -4.52 -1.67 10.10
C PHE A 236 -3.82 -2.01 11.43
N LYS A 237 -3.82 -1.07 12.38
CA LYS A 237 -3.27 -1.26 13.73
C LYS A 237 -3.94 -2.41 14.46
N GLY A 238 -5.27 -2.48 14.44
CA GLY A 238 -6.02 -3.53 15.12
C GLY A 238 -5.80 -4.92 14.51
N LEU A 239 -5.77 -5.02 13.19
CA LEU A 239 -5.55 -6.28 12.47
C LEU A 239 -4.12 -6.82 12.62
N LEU A 240 -3.15 -5.96 12.90
CA LEU A 240 -1.74 -6.33 13.09
C LEU A 240 -1.29 -6.20 14.55
N ASN A 241 -2.19 -5.96 15.49
CA ASN A 241 -1.89 -5.81 16.92
C ASN A 241 -0.85 -4.71 17.25
N PHE A 242 -0.75 -3.65 16.46
CA PHE A 242 0.05 -2.47 16.82
C PHE A 242 -0.56 -1.65 17.97
N ASN A 243 -1.73 -2.05 18.47
CA ASN A 243 -2.32 -1.59 19.72
C ASN A 243 -1.96 -2.47 20.94
N TYR A 244 -1.16 -3.53 20.76
CA TYR A 244 -0.79 -4.46 21.82
C TYR A 244 0.39 -3.95 22.66
N ASP A 245 0.14 -3.79 23.97
CA ASP A 245 1.05 -3.12 24.91
C ASP A 245 1.68 -4.05 25.96
N LYS A 246 1.72 -5.36 25.71
CA LYS A 246 2.45 -6.28 26.59
C LYS A 246 3.80 -6.62 25.98
N LYS A 247 4.87 -6.51 26.78
CA LYS A 247 6.20 -6.98 26.39
C LYS A 247 6.21 -8.49 26.30
N PHE A 248 6.99 -9.02 25.37
CA PHE A 248 7.19 -10.45 25.26
C PHE A 248 8.04 -10.93 26.44
N ASN A 249 7.78 -12.15 26.93
CA ASN A 249 8.51 -12.69 28.08
C ASN A 249 10.03 -12.75 27.77
N PRO A 250 10.89 -11.99 28.49
CA PRO A 250 12.33 -11.95 28.25
C PRO A 250 13.01 -13.32 28.42
N ASP A 251 12.39 -14.24 29.16
CA ASP A 251 12.93 -15.57 29.43
C ASP A 251 13.10 -16.41 28.15
N LEU A 252 12.27 -16.17 27.13
CA LEU A 252 12.38 -16.83 25.82
C LEU A 252 13.55 -16.31 24.98
N TYR A 253 14.06 -15.12 25.32
CA TYR A 253 15.09 -14.41 24.57
C TYR A 253 16.36 -14.13 25.37
N LYS A 254 16.55 -14.81 26.51
CA LYS A 254 17.76 -14.69 27.34
C LYS A 254 19.05 -14.82 26.52
N ASN A 255 19.03 -15.58 25.43
CA ASN A 255 20.17 -15.81 24.53
C ASN A 255 20.42 -14.70 23.48
N PHE A 256 19.53 -13.70 23.34
CA PHE A 256 19.65 -12.60 22.37
C PHE A 256 20.19 -11.30 23.00
N GLY A 257 20.31 -11.23 24.33
CA GLY A 257 20.84 -10.07 25.04
C GLY A 257 19.87 -8.88 25.13
N LYS A 258 20.31 -7.79 25.77
CA LYS A 258 19.50 -6.58 26.02
C LYS A 258 19.28 -5.71 24.77
N SER A 259 20.14 -5.83 23.76
CA SER A 259 20.03 -5.10 22.49
C SER A 259 18.94 -5.64 21.57
N PHE A 260 18.30 -6.74 21.92
CA PHE A 260 17.23 -7.33 21.14
C PHE A 260 15.94 -6.50 21.23
N ILE A 261 15.40 -6.09 20.08
CA ILE A 261 14.31 -5.09 20.04
C ILE A 261 13.06 -5.53 20.83
N ALA A 262 12.68 -6.80 20.80
CA ALA A 262 11.50 -7.31 21.51
C ALA A 262 11.69 -7.42 23.04
N ASN A 263 12.93 -7.35 23.53
CA ASN A 263 13.20 -7.22 24.97
C ASN A 263 13.01 -5.77 25.44
N SER A 264 13.15 -4.81 24.52
CA SER A 264 13.13 -3.38 24.84
C SER A 264 11.74 -2.76 24.66
N PHE A 265 11.00 -3.16 23.62
CA PHE A 265 9.76 -2.48 23.21
C PHE A 265 8.55 -3.42 23.10
N THR A 266 7.34 -2.88 23.29
CA THR A 266 6.09 -3.47 22.81
C THR A 266 5.83 -3.03 21.36
N LEU A 267 4.92 -3.73 20.65
CA LEU A 267 4.49 -3.28 19.32
C LEU A 267 3.85 -1.89 19.36
N LYS A 268 3.06 -1.62 20.41
CA LYS A 268 2.44 -0.31 20.62
C LYS A 268 3.49 0.78 20.84
N GLU A 269 4.51 0.53 21.67
CA GLU A 269 5.61 1.46 21.88
C GLU A 269 6.37 1.77 20.57
N LEU A 270 6.61 0.75 19.73
CA LEU A 270 7.26 0.94 18.42
C LEU A 270 6.39 1.77 17.46
N TRP A 271 5.09 1.48 17.39
CA TRP A 271 4.15 2.25 16.59
C TRP A 271 4.09 3.71 17.05
N ASP A 272 3.88 3.94 18.34
CA ASP A 272 3.68 5.28 18.91
C ASP A 272 4.95 6.13 18.77
N GLU A 273 6.14 5.55 18.94
CA GLU A 273 7.42 6.25 18.73
C GLU A 273 7.66 6.64 17.26
N ALA A 274 7.18 5.82 16.33
CA ALA A 274 7.38 6.03 14.90
C ALA A 274 6.30 6.91 14.24
N ASN A 275 5.12 7.04 14.85
CA ASN A 275 3.94 7.67 14.23
C ASN A 275 3.26 8.75 15.08
N GLY A 276 3.59 8.89 16.36
CA GLY A 276 2.96 9.84 17.26
C GLY A 276 3.38 11.30 17.01
N GLU A 277 2.50 12.25 17.35
CA GLU A 277 2.85 13.66 17.43
C GLU A 277 3.87 13.87 18.55
N PHE A 278 5.09 14.30 18.20
CA PHE A 278 6.19 14.72 19.08
C PHE A 278 6.12 14.30 20.58
N ASN A 279 6.98 13.36 20.99
CA ASN A 279 7.43 13.13 22.37
C ASN A 279 6.36 12.67 23.40
N LEU A 280 5.62 11.59 23.14
CA LEU A 280 4.94 10.85 24.23
C LEU A 280 5.90 10.17 25.22
N LEU A 281 7.21 10.23 24.95
CA LEU A 281 8.26 9.96 25.94
C LEU A 281 8.96 11.29 26.25
N PRO A 282 8.54 12.03 27.30
CA PRO A 282 9.02 13.39 27.59
C PRO A 282 10.49 13.48 28.02
N ASN A 283 11.25 12.38 27.99
CA ASN A 283 12.67 12.42 28.33
C ASN A 283 13.44 11.38 27.52
N LEU A 284 14.24 11.88 26.58
CA LEU A 284 15.28 11.13 25.89
C LEU A 284 16.21 10.44 26.91
N ASP A 285 16.46 11.12 28.03
CA ASP A 285 17.27 10.63 29.15
C ASP A 285 16.58 9.47 29.88
N TYR A 286 15.26 9.51 30.08
CA TYR A 286 14.49 8.41 30.69
C TYR A 286 14.55 7.13 29.84
N PHE A 287 14.64 7.25 28.51
CA PHE A 287 14.73 6.08 27.62
C PHE A 287 16.11 5.42 27.67
N VAL A 288 17.17 6.24 27.64
CA VAL A 288 18.57 5.80 27.73
C VAL A 288 18.88 5.25 29.14
N GLU A 289 18.28 5.85 30.17
CA GLU A 289 18.46 5.51 31.59
C GLU A 289 17.62 4.29 32.02
N LYS A 290 16.40 4.10 31.48
CA LYS A 290 15.54 2.95 31.81
C LYS A 290 15.93 1.64 31.12
N TYR A 291 16.48 1.71 29.90
CA TYR A 291 16.70 0.51 29.07
C TYR A 291 18.17 0.23 28.71
N GLY A 292 19.10 1.10 29.13
CA GLY A 292 20.52 0.83 29.18
C GLY A 292 21.27 0.98 27.86
N GLY A 293 21.85 2.17 27.65
CA GLY A 293 23.15 2.39 26.99
C GLY A 293 23.40 1.95 25.54
N GLY A 294 22.49 1.23 24.89
CA GLY A 294 22.66 0.79 23.50
C GLY A 294 22.38 1.92 22.52
N LYS A 295 23.38 2.29 21.69
CA LYS A 295 23.18 3.17 20.52
C LYS A 295 22.47 2.47 19.35
N SER A 296 22.24 1.16 19.47
CA SER A 296 21.74 0.28 18.42
C SER A 296 20.95 -0.91 18.99
N TYR A 297 20.02 -1.41 18.18
CA TYR A 297 19.15 -2.56 18.46
C TYR A 297 19.26 -3.61 17.36
N ILE A 298 19.01 -4.88 17.69
CA ILE A 298 19.05 -5.99 16.73
C ILE A 298 17.70 -6.70 16.65
N PHE A 299 17.31 -7.12 15.43
CA PHE A 299 16.12 -7.94 15.16
C PHE A 299 16.43 -9.44 15.11
N SER A 300 17.72 -9.81 15.13
CA SER A 300 18.16 -11.20 15.24
C SER A 300 19.57 -11.26 15.85
N LYS A 301 19.96 -12.40 16.41
CA LYS A 301 21.21 -12.59 17.17
C LYS A 301 22.47 -12.15 16.41
N ASN A 302 22.48 -12.26 15.09
CA ASN A 302 23.58 -11.87 14.20
C ASN A 302 23.13 -10.85 13.14
N GLY A 303 21.99 -10.17 13.38
CA GLY A 303 21.43 -9.22 12.43
C GLY A 303 22.16 -7.87 12.46
N PRO A 304 21.93 -7.03 11.45
CA PRO A 304 22.44 -5.66 11.47
C PRO A 304 21.91 -4.89 12.68
N GLU A 305 22.72 -3.95 13.15
CA GLU A 305 22.38 -3.02 14.21
C GLU A 305 21.58 -1.83 13.66
N PHE A 306 20.51 -1.47 14.36
CA PHE A 306 19.57 -0.43 13.96
C PHE A 306 19.55 0.70 14.99
N THR A 307 19.71 1.92 14.51
CA THR A 307 19.61 3.12 15.35
C THR A 307 18.14 3.48 15.59
N LYS A 308 17.90 4.43 16.52
CA LYS A 308 16.57 5.01 16.73
C LYS A 308 15.95 5.56 15.45
N THR A 309 16.73 6.24 14.60
CA THR A 309 16.26 6.76 13.31
C THR A 309 15.78 5.62 12.41
N ASN A 310 16.51 4.51 12.38
CA ASN A 310 16.09 3.35 11.59
C ASN A 310 14.81 2.72 12.13
N ILE A 311 14.63 2.63 13.45
CA ILE A 311 13.40 2.11 14.06
C ILE A 311 12.20 2.98 13.67
N LYS A 312 12.33 4.30 13.77
CA LYS A 312 11.28 5.24 13.36
C LYS A 312 10.91 5.09 11.89
N TYR A 313 11.90 4.94 11.02
CA TYR A 313 11.67 4.69 9.61
C TYR A 313 10.94 3.35 9.40
N ILE A 314 11.44 2.26 9.97
CA ILE A 314 10.90 0.90 9.81
C ILE A 314 9.44 0.80 10.28
N TYR A 315 9.12 1.43 11.42
CA TYR A 315 7.80 1.36 12.05
C TYR A 315 6.89 2.54 11.69
N SER A 316 7.31 3.43 10.77
CA SER A 316 6.40 4.45 10.23
C SER A 316 5.26 3.77 9.47
N ALA A 317 4.05 4.32 9.53
CA ALA A 317 2.89 3.74 8.87
C ALA A 317 3.09 3.65 7.36
N ASP A 318 3.78 4.64 6.78
CA ASP A 318 4.17 4.65 5.38
C ASP A 318 4.93 3.36 5.01
N GLU A 319 6.02 3.07 5.72
CA GLU A 319 6.83 1.89 5.46
C GLU A 319 6.18 0.59 5.91
N LEU A 320 5.49 0.59 7.06
CA LEU A 320 4.83 -0.60 7.59
C LEU A 320 3.73 -1.11 6.67
N VAL A 321 2.91 -0.23 6.09
CA VAL A 321 1.83 -0.66 5.21
C VAL A 321 2.38 -1.42 3.99
N ALA A 322 3.44 -0.88 3.37
CA ALA A 322 4.10 -1.55 2.26
C ALA A 322 4.75 -2.88 2.66
N ARG A 323 5.45 -2.95 3.80
CA ARG A 323 6.09 -4.18 4.29
C ARG A 323 5.10 -5.26 4.70
N GLU A 324 4.04 -4.88 5.39
CA GLU A 324 3.02 -5.80 5.87
C GLU A 324 2.20 -6.36 4.71
N TYR A 325 1.92 -5.55 3.67
CA TYR A 325 1.27 -6.05 2.47
C TYR A 325 2.19 -6.90 1.59
N LEU A 326 3.49 -6.54 1.47
CA LEU A 326 4.51 -7.39 0.85
C LEU A 326 4.55 -8.76 1.56
N LYS A 327 4.58 -8.77 2.90
CA LYS A 327 4.53 -10.01 3.69
C LYS A 327 3.28 -10.81 3.43
N TYR A 328 2.15 -10.13 3.32
CA TYR A 328 0.86 -10.75 3.13
C TYR A 328 0.73 -11.39 1.74
N ALA A 329 1.12 -10.70 0.68
CA ALA A 329 0.71 -11.04 -0.69
C ALA A 329 1.85 -11.43 -1.65
N PHE A 330 3.12 -11.10 -1.36
CA PHE A 330 4.23 -11.37 -2.28
C PHE A 330 4.47 -12.86 -2.47
N GLU A 331 4.77 -13.24 -3.72
CA GLU A 331 5.08 -14.61 -4.11
C GLU A 331 6.58 -14.77 -4.38
N PRO A 332 7.38 -15.16 -3.36
CA PRO A 332 8.79 -15.39 -3.56
C PRO A 332 9.00 -16.49 -4.61
N ALA A 333 9.94 -16.28 -5.53
CA ALA A 333 10.23 -17.26 -6.58
C ALA A 333 10.73 -18.61 -6.04
N TYR A 334 11.29 -18.60 -4.83
CA TYR A 334 11.73 -19.79 -4.12
C TYR A 334 11.00 -19.89 -2.78
N SER A 335 9.98 -20.74 -2.71
CA SER A 335 9.32 -21.10 -1.44
C SER A 335 10.09 -22.23 -0.74
N SER A 336 9.79 -22.47 0.54
CA SER A 336 10.45 -23.44 1.43
C SER A 336 10.53 -24.88 0.89
N ASN A 337 9.73 -25.23 -0.14
CA ASN A 337 9.77 -26.52 -0.82
C ASN A 337 10.93 -26.70 -1.82
N ASN A 338 11.66 -25.64 -2.17
CA ASN A 338 12.87 -25.70 -3.01
C ASN A 338 14.14 -25.52 -2.14
N SER A 339 14.58 -26.63 -1.53
CA SER A 339 15.59 -26.69 -0.47
C SER A 339 16.99 -26.13 -0.81
N LYS A 340 17.38 -26.05 -2.09
CA LYS A 340 18.76 -25.67 -2.47
C LYS A 340 19.11 -24.20 -2.24
N PHE A 341 18.13 -23.30 -2.24
CA PHE A 341 18.39 -21.85 -2.15
C PHE A 341 18.35 -21.31 -0.71
N TYR A 342 17.60 -21.98 0.17
CA TYR A 342 17.41 -21.57 1.55
C TYR A 342 18.60 -21.94 2.45
N ASP A 343 19.27 -23.08 2.19
CA ASP A 343 20.51 -23.45 2.89
C ASP A 343 21.67 -22.49 2.57
N TYR A 344 21.70 -21.91 1.36
CA TYR A 344 22.72 -20.96 0.95
C TYR A 344 22.53 -19.59 1.60
N ASN A 345 21.28 -19.12 1.76
CA ASN A 345 21.02 -17.82 2.39
C ASN A 345 21.12 -17.85 3.91
N VAL A 346 20.75 -18.94 4.60
CA VAL A 346 20.77 -18.96 6.08
C VAL A 346 22.15 -19.31 6.66
N SER A 347 22.98 -20.07 5.94
CA SER A 347 24.39 -20.26 6.33
C SER A 347 25.23 -18.99 6.19
N THR A 348 24.76 -18.00 5.42
CA THR A 348 25.49 -16.75 5.13
C THR A 348 24.95 -15.52 5.86
N TRP A 349 23.91 -15.63 6.68
CA TRP A 349 23.66 -14.61 7.71
C TRP A 349 24.82 -14.57 8.74
N THR A 350 25.63 -15.64 8.79
CA THR A 350 26.79 -15.78 9.68
C THR A 350 28.16 -15.64 9.00
N SER A 351 28.24 -15.54 7.67
CA SER A 351 29.50 -15.38 6.93
C SER A 351 29.47 -14.12 6.08
N ASN A 352 30.61 -13.42 5.96
CA ASN A 352 30.83 -12.10 5.35
C ASN A 352 30.37 -11.91 3.87
N THR A 353 29.61 -12.82 3.28
CA THR A 353 28.94 -12.71 1.98
C THR A 353 27.45 -12.51 2.21
N GLN A 354 27.05 -11.26 2.48
CA GLN A 354 25.66 -10.87 2.70
C GLN A 354 24.87 -11.03 1.41
N TYR A 355 24.11 -12.12 1.26
CA TYR A 355 23.18 -12.27 0.16
C TYR A 355 21.95 -11.41 0.42
N PHE A 356 21.89 -10.33 -0.34
CA PHE A 356 20.91 -9.28 -0.17
C PHE A 356 19.57 -9.67 -0.80
N VAL A 357 18.62 -10.14 0.02
CA VAL A 357 17.25 -10.43 -0.41
C VAL A 357 16.30 -9.45 0.29
N PRO A 358 15.85 -8.37 -0.40
CA PRO A 358 14.99 -7.33 0.17
C PRO A 358 13.77 -7.89 0.91
N TYR A 359 13.13 -8.90 0.31
CA TYR A 359 11.98 -9.59 0.89
C TYR A 359 12.30 -10.19 2.28
N ALA A 360 13.44 -10.86 2.43
CA ALA A 360 13.82 -11.45 3.71
C ALA A 360 14.15 -10.38 4.77
N LEU A 361 14.76 -9.26 4.36
CA LEU A 361 15.02 -8.14 5.24
C LEU A 361 13.72 -7.52 5.76
N ASP A 362 12.74 -7.29 4.89
CA ASP A 362 11.47 -6.69 5.29
C ASP A 362 10.62 -7.62 6.14
N GLN A 363 10.64 -8.92 5.84
CA GLN A 363 10.07 -9.96 6.69
C GLN A 363 10.72 -9.93 8.07
N SER A 364 12.06 -9.89 8.18
CA SER A 364 12.75 -9.92 9.49
C SER A 364 12.45 -8.72 10.39
N ARG A 365 12.03 -7.59 9.81
CA ARG A 365 11.69 -6.33 10.52
C ARG A 365 10.25 -6.32 11.03
N THR A 366 9.37 -7.01 10.32
CA THR A 366 7.91 -6.98 10.53
C THR A 366 7.33 -8.34 10.89
N TYR A 367 8.12 -9.41 10.96
CA TYR A 367 7.60 -10.74 11.22
C TYR A 367 8.67 -11.71 11.73
N PHE A 368 8.22 -12.61 12.61
CA PHE A 368 8.92 -13.84 12.94
C PHE A 368 8.16 -15.02 12.34
N THR A 369 8.87 -15.91 11.65
CA THR A 369 8.32 -17.15 11.07
C THR A 369 8.60 -18.37 11.95
N ASP A 370 7.58 -19.19 12.16
CA ASP A 370 7.72 -20.62 12.50
C ASP A 370 8.43 -21.35 11.35
N PHE A 371 9.78 -21.34 11.34
CA PHE A 371 10.55 -22.12 10.36
C PHE A 371 10.55 -23.60 10.74
N LYS A 372 9.42 -24.31 10.60
CA LYS A 372 9.37 -25.76 10.86
C LYS A 372 10.27 -26.62 9.96
N ASN A 373 10.77 -26.09 8.84
CA ASN A 373 11.57 -26.85 7.87
C ASN A 373 13.01 -26.35 7.78
N ASN A 374 13.97 -27.23 8.12
CA ASN A 374 15.46 -27.22 8.00
C ASN A 374 16.25 -25.92 8.28
N LEU A 375 15.73 -24.74 7.99
CA LEU A 375 16.22 -23.41 8.32
C LEU A 375 16.39 -23.18 9.83
N ALA A 376 15.52 -23.80 10.63
CA ALA A 376 15.53 -23.70 12.09
C ALA A 376 16.31 -24.81 12.81
N LYS A 377 17.03 -25.71 12.10
CA LYS A 377 17.85 -26.70 12.81
C LYS A 377 18.88 -26.04 13.75
N ASN A 378 19.28 -24.80 13.46
CA ASN A 378 20.09 -23.95 14.34
C ASN A 378 19.27 -22.94 15.18
N PHE A 379 18.05 -22.57 14.76
CA PHE A 379 17.10 -21.78 15.56
C PHE A 379 16.09 -22.72 16.22
N LYS A 380 16.56 -23.50 17.20
CA LYS A 380 15.81 -24.62 17.81
C LYS A 380 14.43 -24.29 18.43
N ASN A 381 13.93 -23.07 18.38
CA ASN A 381 12.66 -22.68 19.01
C ASN A 381 11.83 -21.73 18.12
N ASN A 382 10.54 -22.02 18.02
CA ASN A 382 9.48 -21.18 17.49
C ASN A 382 9.34 -19.92 18.35
N LEU A 383 10.05 -18.86 18.00
CA LEU A 383 10.22 -17.66 18.80
C LEU A 383 9.46 -16.46 18.21
N MET A 384 8.14 -16.43 18.35
CA MET A 384 7.32 -15.27 17.96
C MET A 384 7.77 -13.98 18.63
N PHE A 385 8.44 -13.06 17.95
CA PHE A 385 8.89 -11.80 18.61
C PHE A 385 7.75 -10.85 18.92
N TYR A 386 6.84 -10.70 17.96
CA TYR A 386 5.68 -9.84 18.04
C TYR A 386 4.48 -10.49 17.36
N PRO A 387 3.25 -10.24 17.84
CA PRO A 387 2.06 -10.88 17.31
C PRO A 387 1.45 -10.13 16.11
N ASN A 388 2.26 -9.49 15.26
CA ASN A 388 1.79 -8.77 14.07
C ASN A 388 1.67 -9.67 12.84
N ASN A 389 0.94 -10.78 12.99
CA ASN A 389 0.61 -11.70 11.91
C ASN A 389 -0.88 -11.68 11.61
N VAL A 390 -1.24 -11.69 10.33
CA VAL A 390 -2.63 -11.83 9.89
C VAL A 390 -3.03 -13.29 9.74
N TYR A 391 -2.09 -14.22 9.63
CA TYR A 391 -2.36 -15.65 9.56
C TYR A 391 -2.46 -16.26 10.95
N TYR A 392 -3.23 -17.34 11.06
CA TYR A 392 -3.22 -18.20 12.25
C TYR A 392 -1.86 -18.86 12.43
N PHE A 393 -1.43 -19.04 13.67
CA PHE A 393 -0.21 -19.77 14.02
C PHE A 393 -0.38 -20.53 15.34
N ASP A 394 0.20 -21.70 15.52
CA ASP A 394 0.11 -22.37 16.83
C ASP A 394 1.06 -21.71 17.85
N LEU A 395 0.51 -21.20 18.96
CA LEU A 395 1.32 -20.81 20.12
C LEU A 395 1.83 -22.08 20.84
N PRO A 396 3.10 -22.13 21.28
CA PRO A 396 3.58 -23.24 22.09
C PRO A 396 2.78 -23.38 23.41
N LYS A 397 2.48 -24.61 23.82
CA LYS A 397 1.52 -24.97 24.89
C LYS A 397 1.79 -24.44 26.32
N ASN A 398 2.86 -23.68 26.57
CA ASN A 398 3.24 -23.16 27.89
C ASN A 398 3.14 -21.63 27.99
N HIS A 399 2.24 -21.05 27.20
CA HIS A 399 2.21 -19.63 26.89
C HIS A 399 0.77 -19.08 27.00
N ASP A 400 0.10 -19.34 28.13
CA ASP A 400 -1.27 -18.86 28.38
C ASP A 400 -1.37 -17.34 28.61
N ASP A 401 -0.26 -16.67 28.94
CA ASP A 401 -0.21 -15.20 29.07
C ASP A 401 -0.33 -14.46 27.72
N TYR A 402 -0.31 -15.20 26.61
CA TYR A 402 -0.29 -14.70 25.24
C TYR A 402 -1.70 -14.66 24.65
N LEU A 403 -2.64 -14.08 25.40
CA LEU A 403 -4.03 -13.79 24.96
C LEU A 403 -4.07 -12.69 23.88
N VAL A 404 -3.19 -12.76 22.89
CA VAL A 404 -3.46 -12.14 21.61
C VAL A 404 -4.45 -13.05 20.90
N ASN A 405 -5.52 -12.47 20.35
CA ASN A 405 -6.46 -13.21 19.51
C ASN A 405 -5.71 -13.79 18.30
N ASN A 406 -5.25 -15.03 18.46
CA ASN A 406 -4.61 -15.85 17.44
C ASN A 406 -5.70 -16.39 16.50
N LEU A 407 -6.27 -15.47 15.75
CA LEU A 407 -7.30 -15.74 14.76
C LEU A 407 -6.70 -15.48 13.38
N ASP A 408 -7.14 -16.25 12.39
CA ASP A 408 -6.87 -15.92 10.99
C ASP A 408 -7.63 -14.62 10.63
N ARG A 409 -6.86 -13.55 10.44
CA ARG A 409 -7.31 -12.22 10.05
C ARG A 409 -6.96 -11.89 8.61
N SER A 410 -6.41 -12.84 7.84
CA SER A 410 -5.98 -12.65 6.45
C SER A 410 -7.09 -12.09 5.56
N GLN A 411 -8.32 -12.58 5.74
CA GLN A 411 -9.48 -12.07 5.00
C GLN A 411 -9.84 -10.63 5.38
N GLN A 412 -9.81 -10.29 6.67
CA GLN A 412 -10.12 -8.94 7.14
C GLN A 412 -9.04 -7.95 6.68
N PHE A 413 -7.77 -8.38 6.70
CA PHE A 413 -6.65 -7.61 6.16
C PHE A 413 -6.81 -7.37 4.65
N TYR A 414 -7.21 -8.38 3.88
CA TYR A 414 -7.53 -8.18 2.47
C TYR A 414 -8.69 -7.21 2.24
N ASN A 415 -9.77 -7.37 3.02
CA ASN A 415 -10.95 -6.51 2.93
C ASN A 415 -10.61 -5.05 3.26
N LEU A 416 -9.68 -4.80 4.19
CA LEU A 416 -9.18 -3.45 4.45
C LEU A 416 -8.66 -2.79 3.16
N PHE A 417 -7.76 -3.45 2.43
CA PHE A 417 -7.20 -2.90 1.20
C PHE A 417 -8.22 -2.82 0.06
N LEU A 418 -9.16 -3.78 -0.06
CA LEU A 418 -10.25 -3.69 -1.03
C LEU A 418 -11.19 -2.51 -0.75
N ASN A 419 -11.51 -2.28 0.52
CA ASN A 419 -12.36 -1.16 0.92
C ASN A 419 -11.64 0.17 0.65
N THR A 420 -10.35 0.25 0.94
CA THR A 420 -9.51 1.43 0.66
C THR A 420 -9.37 1.71 -0.84
N LEU A 421 -9.21 0.65 -1.66
CA LEU A 421 -9.28 0.73 -3.11
C LEU A 421 -10.65 1.24 -3.62
N GLY A 422 -11.70 1.17 -2.81
CA GLY A 422 -13.07 1.46 -3.23
C GLY A 422 -13.63 0.37 -4.16
N TYR A 423 -13.28 -0.89 -3.91
CA TYR A 423 -13.80 -2.01 -4.68
C TYR A 423 -15.34 -2.08 -4.62
N GLY A 424 -15.98 -2.17 -5.80
CA GLY A 424 -17.45 -2.19 -5.93
C GLY A 424 -18.12 -0.82 -6.04
N TYR A 425 -17.36 0.27 -5.98
CA TYR A 425 -17.87 1.61 -6.28
C TYR A 425 -17.68 1.98 -7.76
N SER A 426 -18.73 2.53 -8.36
CA SER A 426 -18.81 2.92 -9.76
C SER A 426 -17.82 4.02 -10.10
N ILE A 427 -17.47 4.86 -9.13
CA ILE A 427 -16.31 5.73 -9.18
C ILE A 427 -15.54 5.49 -7.89
N ASN A 428 -14.29 5.04 -7.99
CA ASN A 428 -13.43 4.80 -6.83
C ASN A 428 -12.28 5.80 -6.74
N GLN A 429 -11.85 6.38 -7.87
CA GLN A 429 -10.78 7.37 -7.90
C GLN A 429 -10.84 8.27 -9.12
N ILE A 430 -10.38 9.51 -8.93
CA ILE A 430 -10.03 10.45 -10.00
C ILE A 430 -8.54 10.76 -10.00
N TYR A 431 -7.95 10.88 -11.18
CA TYR A 431 -6.53 11.19 -11.37
C TYR A 431 -6.37 12.47 -12.17
N VAL A 432 -5.43 13.33 -11.82
CA VAL A 432 -5.12 14.54 -12.59
C VAL A 432 -4.08 14.26 -13.66
N GLU A 433 -4.19 14.97 -14.77
CA GLU A 433 -3.09 15.04 -15.72
C GLU A 433 -1.93 15.80 -15.05
N LYS A 434 -0.82 15.09 -14.82
CA LYS A 434 0.42 15.67 -14.32
C LYS A 434 1.38 15.86 -15.47
N ASP A 435 1.83 17.10 -15.66
CA ASP A 435 3.01 17.38 -16.46
C ASP A 435 4.07 18.01 -15.58
N TRP A 436 5.31 17.55 -15.73
CA TRP A 436 6.41 17.99 -14.90
C TRP A 436 7.71 18.05 -15.70
N LYS A 437 8.56 19.01 -15.33
CA LYS A 437 9.92 19.11 -15.85
C LYS A 437 10.90 19.26 -14.70
N SER A 438 12.03 18.56 -14.81
CA SER A 438 13.18 18.84 -13.95
C SER A 438 13.68 20.23 -14.29
N LEU A 439 13.76 21.11 -13.30
CA LEU A 439 14.47 22.38 -13.44
C LEU A 439 15.97 22.16 -13.18
N ASP A 440 16.30 21.29 -12.23
CA ASP A 440 17.65 20.79 -11.96
C ASP A 440 17.58 19.45 -11.19
N GLU A 441 18.70 19.02 -10.58
CA GLU A 441 18.80 17.79 -9.78
C GLU A 441 17.94 17.79 -8.52
N LYS A 442 17.51 18.96 -8.04
CA LYS A 442 16.77 19.10 -6.78
C LYS A 442 15.39 19.72 -6.97
N ARG A 443 15.13 20.43 -8.06
CA ARG A 443 13.89 21.18 -8.28
C ARG A 443 13.09 20.61 -9.44
N VAL A 444 11.79 20.50 -9.23
CA VAL A 444 10.81 20.14 -10.25
C VAL A 444 9.81 21.26 -10.42
N PHE A 445 9.42 21.51 -11.67
CA PHE A 445 8.27 22.34 -11.99
C PHE A 445 7.11 21.41 -12.33
N ILE A 446 5.95 21.69 -11.76
CA ILE A 446 4.69 21.00 -12.03
C ILE A 446 3.76 21.98 -12.72
N ASP A 447 3.23 21.60 -13.88
CA ASP A 447 2.23 22.39 -14.61
C ASP A 447 0.84 22.16 -14.00
N ASP A 448 0.41 23.07 -13.14
CA ASP A 448 -0.89 23.03 -12.47
C ASP A 448 -2.07 23.32 -13.42
N THR A 449 -1.81 23.90 -14.60
CA THR A 449 -2.87 24.19 -15.57
C THR A 449 -3.51 22.92 -16.13
N LYS A 450 -2.82 21.79 -15.99
CA LYS A 450 -3.27 20.44 -16.37
C LYS A 450 -4.17 19.79 -15.31
N TYR A 451 -4.22 20.32 -14.08
CA TYR A 451 -4.96 19.69 -12.98
C TYR A 451 -6.48 19.74 -13.17
N LYS A 452 -6.97 20.56 -14.10
CA LYS A 452 -8.37 20.56 -14.54
C LYS A 452 -8.74 19.36 -15.40
N ASN A 453 -7.75 18.64 -15.92
CA ASN A 453 -7.94 17.48 -16.77
C ASN A 453 -7.89 16.22 -15.89
N ILE A 454 -8.95 15.41 -15.91
CA ILE A 454 -9.06 14.24 -15.02
C ILE A 454 -9.31 12.93 -15.75
N LYS A 455 -8.80 11.83 -15.22
CA LYS A 455 -9.29 10.49 -15.50
C LYS A 455 -10.18 10.00 -14.37
N ILE A 456 -11.18 9.20 -14.72
CA ILE A 456 -12.10 8.59 -13.76
C ILE A 456 -11.92 7.08 -13.86
N SER A 457 -11.86 6.43 -12.70
CA SER A 457 -11.83 4.97 -12.59
C SER A 457 -12.87 4.47 -11.60
N GLY A 458 -13.21 3.18 -11.72
CA GLY A 458 -14.17 2.53 -10.85
C GLY A 458 -14.41 1.07 -11.20
N PHE A 459 -15.51 0.56 -10.66
CA PHE A 459 -15.93 -0.83 -10.76
C PHE A 459 -17.40 -0.90 -11.17
N LEU A 460 -17.69 -1.52 -12.31
CA LEU A 460 -19.05 -1.66 -12.85
C LEU A 460 -19.53 -3.10 -12.80
N GLN A 461 -20.85 -3.32 -12.69
CA GLN A 461 -21.44 -4.66 -12.66
C GLN A 461 -21.49 -5.32 -14.06
N ASP A 462 -21.55 -4.51 -15.13
CA ASP A 462 -21.60 -4.97 -16.51
C ASP A 462 -20.87 -3.98 -17.45
N LYS A 463 -20.75 -4.34 -18.74
CA LYS A 463 -20.11 -3.51 -19.79
C LYS A 463 -21.12 -2.72 -20.62
N LYS A 464 -22.24 -2.26 -20.04
CA LYS A 464 -23.28 -1.55 -20.82
C LYS A 464 -22.91 -0.12 -21.22
N LEU A 465 -22.10 0.57 -20.41
CA LEU A 465 -21.72 1.95 -20.71
C LEU A 465 -20.65 2.00 -21.79
N SER A 466 -20.81 2.89 -22.77
CA SER A 466 -19.76 3.18 -23.75
C SER A 466 -18.74 4.17 -23.19
N GLY A 467 -19.17 5.06 -22.30
CA GLY A 467 -18.29 6.03 -21.68
C GLY A 467 -18.93 6.86 -20.58
N LEU A 468 -18.19 7.88 -20.14
CA LEU A 468 -18.61 8.90 -19.18
C LEU A 468 -18.62 10.27 -19.84
N ALA A 469 -19.56 11.12 -19.46
CA ALA A 469 -19.68 12.51 -19.89
C ALA A 469 -19.77 13.44 -18.68
N LEU A 470 -19.09 14.58 -18.78
CA LEU A 470 -19.24 15.71 -17.85
C LEU A 470 -20.32 16.64 -18.39
N VAL A 471 -21.28 17.01 -17.56
CA VAL A 471 -22.45 17.78 -17.95
C VAL A 471 -22.58 19.02 -17.07
N ASP A 472 -22.73 20.17 -17.71
CA ASP A 472 -23.09 21.45 -17.08
C ASP A 472 -24.34 22.00 -17.75
N ASN A 473 -25.36 22.37 -16.98
CA ASN A 473 -26.63 22.90 -17.49
C ASN A 473 -27.23 22.09 -18.68
N ASN A 474 -27.23 20.75 -18.57
CA ASN A 474 -27.67 19.80 -19.60
C ASN A 474 -26.86 19.80 -20.92
N GLN A 475 -25.71 20.47 -20.95
CA GLN A 475 -24.77 20.43 -22.08
C GLN A 475 -23.55 19.58 -21.73
N ILE A 476 -23.10 18.76 -22.69
CA ILE A 476 -21.88 17.96 -22.54
C ILE A 476 -20.67 18.90 -22.61
N VAL A 477 -19.90 18.96 -21.53
CA VAL A 477 -18.68 19.76 -21.39
C VAL A 477 -17.50 19.06 -22.06
N ASP A 478 -17.33 17.78 -21.72
CA ASP A 478 -16.38 16.83 -22.32
C ASP A 478 -16.87 15.39 -22.02
N PHE A 479 -16.35 14.40 -22.74
CA PHE A 479 -16.70 12.99 -22.58
C PHE A 479 -15.53 12.09 -22.95
N SER A 480 -15.52 10.86 -22.44
CA SER A 480 -14.48 9.87 -22.70
C SER A 480 -15.08 8.48 -22.73
N LYS A 481 -14.53 7.60 -23.57
CA LYS A 481 -14.88 6.19 -23.55
C LYS A 481 -14.34 5.53 -22.29
N ILE A 482 -14.99 4.44 -21.90
CA ILE A 482 -14.51 3.58 -20.83
C ILE A 482 -13.58 2.50 -21.42
N HIS A 483 -12.36 2.46 -20.89
CA HIS A 483 -11.47 1.30 -21.01
C HIS A 483 -11.83 0.27 -19.94
N TYR A 484 -12.55 -0.78 -20.34
CA TYR A 484 -12.79 -1.92 -19.44
C TYR A 484 -11.54 -2.77 -19.34
N LEU A 485 -11.04 -2.95 -18.13
CA LEU A 485 -9.94 -3.87 -17.87
C LEU A 485 -10.44 -5.31 -18.08
N SER A 486 -9.60 -6.12 -18.73
CA SER A 486 -9.89 -7.54 -18.95
C SER A 486 -9.77 -8.36 -17.66
N THR A 487 -9.03 -7.86 -16.67
CA THR A 487 -8.85 -8.50 -15.37
C THR A 487 -8.83 -7.56 -14.19
N PHE A 488 -9.15 -8.13 -13.05
CA PHE A 488 -8.89 -7.56 -11.76
C PHE A 488 -7.72 -8.31 -11.12
N ASN A 489 -6.59 -7.63 -10.92
CA ASN A 489 -5.35 -8.23 -10.43
C ASN A 489 -4.99 -7.76 -9.02
N PHE A 490 -5.96 -7.42 -8.17
CA PHE A 490 -5.68 -7.05 -6.79
C PHE A 490 -5.99 -8.22 -5.85
N PHE A 491 -4.97 -8.92 -5.38
CA PHE A 491 -5.13 -10.15 -4.61
C PHE A 491 -4.43 -10.09 -3.25
N GLY A 492 -4.97 -10.88 -2.32
CA GLY A 492 -4.34 -11.24 -1.06
C GLY A 492 -3.97 -12.72 -1.03
N ARG A 493 -3.68 -13.28 0.14
CA ARG A 493 -3.40 -14.73 0.29
C ARG A 493 -4.14 -15.34 1.47
N SER A 494 -4.48 -16.62 1.33
CA SER A 494 -5.12 -17.45 2.35
C SER A 494 -4.13 -18.24 3.20
N LYS A 495 -2.88 -18.30 2.76
CA LYS A 495 -1.77 -18.91 3.48
C LYS A 495 -0.56 -18.01 3.44
N ASN A 496 0.29 -18.15 4.46
CA ASN A 496 1.54 -17.43 4.52
C ASN A 496 2.41 -17.78 3.29
N PRO A 497 2.86 -16.79 2.49
CA PRO A 497 3.66 -17.07 1.29
C PRO A 497 5.00 -17.77 1.57
N LEU A 498 5.49 -17.78 2.81
CA LEU A 498 6.68 -18.53 3.21
C LEU A 498 6.41 -20.03 3.41
N GLU A 499 5.18 -20.39 3.78
CA GLU A 499 4.73 -21.78 3.83
C GLU A 499 4.43 -22.28 2.43
N ASP A 500 3.67 -21.49 1.66
CA ASP A 500 3.31 -21.82 0.30
C ASP A 500 3.05 -20.57 -0.54
N ALA A 501 3.89 -20.35 -1.56
CA ALA A 501 3.82 -19.23 -2.49
C ALA A 501 2.96 -19.53 -3.74
N SER A 502 2.31 -20.70 -3.81
CA SER A 502 1.46 -21.10 -4.95
C SER A 502 0.34 -20.09 -5.19
N ALA A 503 0.08 -19.79 -6.47
CA ALA A 503 -0.97 -18.86 -6.86
C ALA A 503 -2.39 -19.36 -6.49
N GLU A 504 -2.55 -20.66 -6.19
CA GLU A 504 -3.84 -21.22 -5.76
C GLU A 504 -4.34 -20.65 -4.42
N TYR A 505 -3.43 -20.17 -3.58
CA TYR A 505 -3.78 -19.56 -2.29
C TYR A 505 -4.11 -18.07 -2.39
N ARG A 506 -4.06 -17.48 -3.60
CA ARG A 506 -4.51 -16.11 -3.81
C ARG A 506 -5.98 -15.96 -3.44
N ARG A 507 -6.29 -14.92 -2.68
CA ARG A 507 -7.66 -14.50 -2.38
C ARG A 507 -8.05 -13.38 -3.33
N TYR A 508 -9.27 -13.48 -3.86
CA TYR A 508 -9.93 -12.47 -4.67
C TYR A 508 -11.27 -12.07 -4.02
N PRO A 509 -11.89 -10.96 -4.43
CA PRO A 509 -13.17 -10.54 -3.89
C PRO A 509 -14.25 -11.58 -4.22
N LYS A 510 -15.25 -11.73 -3.34
CA LYS A 510 -16.34 -12.70 -3.58
C LYS A 510 -17.28 -12.27 -4.69
N GLN A 511 -17.55 -10.97 -4.78
CA GLN A 511 -18.37 -10.38 -5.82
C GLN A 511 -17.46 -9.85 -6.93
N LYS A 512 -17.76 -10.19 -8.19
CA LYS A 512 -17.02 -9.68 -9.35
C LYS A 512 -17.61 -8.36 -9.83
N PHE A 513 -16.74 -7.37 -9.92
CA PHE A 513 -16.96 -6.15 -10.68
C PHE A 513 -15.92 -6.04 -11.78
N ILE A 514 -16.27 -5.32 -12.84
CA ILE A 514 -15.41 -5.04 -13.98
C ILE A 514 -14.70 -3.72 -13.70
N PRO A 515 -13.37 -3.73 -13.49
CA PRO A 515 -12.62 -2.51 -13.31
C PRO A 515 -12.58 -1.72 -14.61
N TYR A 516 -12.54 -0.40 -14.50
CA TYR A 516 -12.43 0.46 -15.66
C TYR A 516 -11.66 1.76 -15.37
N ILE A 517 -11.20 2.40 -16.44
CA ILE A 517 -10.69 3.76 -16.43
C ILE A 517 -11.13 4.50 -17.70
N THR A 518 -11.25 5.82 -17.69
CA THR A 518 -11.51 6.58 -18.92
C THR A 518 -10.28 6.60 -19.84
N ASP A 519 -10.50 6.42 -21.15
CA ASP A 519 -9.43 6.32 -22.16
C ASP A 519 -8.54 7.59 -22.18
N LYS A 520 -9.19 8.75 -22.20
CA LYS A 520 -8.55 10.08 -22.15
C LYS A 520 -8.88 10.82 -20.86
N PHE A 521 -8.06 11.84 -20.58
CA PHE A 521 -8.39 12.86 -19.60
C PHE A 521 -9.57 13.71 -20.12
N LEU A 522 -10.48 14.03 -19.20
CA LEU A 522 -11.65 14.88 -19.39
C LEU A 522 -11.29 16.30 -18.93
N ASP A 523 -11.40 17.30 -19.79
CA ASP A 523 -11.24 18.70 -19.39
C ASP A 523 -12.49 19.17 -18.63
N THR A 524 -12.36 19.36 -17.32
CA THR A 524 -13.47 19.84 -16.49
C THR A 524 -13.83 21.29 -16.79
N LYS A 525 -12.91 22.07 -17.40
CA LYS A 525 -13.03 23.54 -17.54
C LYS A 525 -13.21 24.28 -16.22
N LEU A 526 -13.05 23.60 -15.08
CA LEU A 526 -13.11 24.20 -13.74
C LEU A 526 -11.80 24.90 -13.42
N ASN A 527 -11.89 25.91 -12.57
CA ASN A 527 -10.75 26.60 -11.99
C ASN A 527 -10.97 26.78 -10.48
N ILE A 528 -9.96 27.27 -9.77
CA ILE A 528 -9.99 27.39 -8.31
C ILE A 528 -11.15 28.25 -7.77
N ASN A 529 -11.64 29.19 -8.58
CA ASN A 529 -12.74 30.08 -8.21
C ASN A 529 -14.12 29.54 -8.63
N SER A 530 -14.18 28.40 -9.33
CA SER A 530 -15.44 27.82 -9.80
C SER A 530 -16.34 27.43 -8.63
N THR A 531 -17.59 27.88 -8.68
CA THR A 531 -18.67 27.46 -7.77
C THR A 531 -19.59 26.39 -8.39
N ASN A 532 -19.45 26.13 -9.69
CA ASN A 532 -20.25 25.17 -10.41
C ASN A 532 -19.78 23.75 -10.11
N ASN A 533 -20.74 22.83 -9.94
CA ASN A 533 -20.49 21.40 -9.89
C ASN A 533 -20.79 20.81 -11.27
N LEU A 534 -19.95 19.91 -11.76
CA LEU A 534 -20.21 19.18 -13.00
C LEU A 534 -20.87 17.85 -12.69
N LEU A 535 -21.97 17.55 -13.36
CA LEU A 535 -22.62 16.25 -13.25
C LEU A 535 -21.87 15.21 -14.08
N ILE A 536 -21.62 14.03 -13.51
CA ILE A 536 -21.08 12.88 -14.22
C ILE A 536 -22.27 12.02 -14.69
N LYS A 537 -22.36 11.78 -16.00
CA LYS A 537 -23.33 10.85 -16.59
C LYS A 537 -22.64 9.72 -17.35
N GLY A 538 -23.23 8.53 -17.32
CA GLY A 538 -22.89 7.48 -18.27
C GLY A 538 -23.56 7.75 -19.61
N TRP A 539 -22.99 7.24 -20.70
CA TRP A 539 -23.65 7.25 -22.01
C TRP A 539 -23.49 5.91 -22.73
N ILE A 540 -24.46 5.60 -23.60
CA ILE A 540 -24.49 4.39 -24.42
C ILE A 540 -24.47 4.80 -25.89
N ASP A 541 -23.38 4.48 -26.57
CA ASP A 541 -23.15 4.76 -27.99
C ASP A 541 -24.08 3.90 -28.86
N SER A 542 -25.28 4.41 -29.09
CA SER A 542 -26.36 3.66 -29.74
C SER A 542 -26.20 3.70 -31.25
N ASN A 543 -25.62 4.78 -31.77
CA ASN A 543 -25.38 4.99 -33.20
C ASN A 543 -23.98 4.52 -33.66
N LYS A 544 -23.08 4.16 -32.74
CA LYS A 544 -21.71 3.67 -32.96
C LYS A 544 -20.77 4.71 -33.57
N ASP A 545 -21.03 6.00 -33.36
CA ASP A 545 -20.20 7.09 -33.88
C ASP A 545 -19.04 7.46 -32.95
N ASN A 546 -18.99 6.86 -31.75
CA ASN A 546 -17.98 7.10 -30.71
C ASN A 546 -18.01 8.51 -30.09
N ILE A 547 -19.14 9.22 -30.18
CA ILE A 547 -19.34 10.57 -29.68
C ILE A 547 -20.52 10.56 -28.70
N ALA A 548 -20.32 11.13 -27.50
CA ALA A 548 -21.43 11.26 -26.56
C ALA A 548 -22.44 12.32 -27.04
N GLN A 549 -23.70 11.92 -27.19
CA GLN A 549 -24.80 12.82 -27.53
C GLN A 549 -25.80 12.96 -26.36
N THR A 550 -26.47 14.11 -26.23
CA THR A 550 -27.36 14.39 -25.09
C THR A 550 -28.50 13.37 -24.96
N ASN A 551 -29.01 12.85 -26.07
CA ASN A 551 -30.04 11.80 -26.14
C ASN A 551 -29.52 10.39 -25.79
N GLU A 552 -28.21 10.19 -25.72
CA GLU A 552 -27.56 8.92 -25.35
C GLU A 552 -27.10 8.90 -23.88
N LEU A 553 -27.22 10.03 -23.18
CA LEU A 553 -26.92 10.12 -21.76
C LEU A 553 -27.94 9.31 -20.96
N VAL A 554 -27.44 8.38 -20.14
CA VAL A 554 -28.26 7.55 -19.28
C VAL A 554 -28.19 8.01 -17.84
N ASN A 555 -29.31 7.87 -17.13
CA ASN A 555 -29.33 8.02 -15.68
C ASN A 555 -28.75 6.75 -15.06
N PHE A 556 -27.43 6.73 -14.93
CA PHE A 556 -26.70 5.69 -14.21
C PHE A 556 -26.51 6.13 -12.76
N GLU A 557 -26.89 5.26 -11.82
CA GLU A 557 -26.69 5.52 -10.38
C GLU A 557 -25.23 5.29 -10.02
N PHE A 558 -24.45 6.37 -9.97
CA PHE A 558 -23.08 6.30 -9.52
C PHE A 558 -23.02 6.23 -8.00
N ASN A 559 -22.57 5.09 -7.48
CA ASN A 559 -22.12 5.00 -6.09
C ASN A 559 -20.65 5.41 -5.98
N VAL A 560 -20.36 6.19 -4.94
CA VAL A 560 -19.03 6.65 -4.58
C VAL A 560 -18.79 6.28 -3.11
N PRO A 561 -17.54 6.03 -2.68
CA PRO A 561 -17.22 5.81 -1.27
C PRO A 561 -17.65 7.04 -0.45
N ASN A 562 -18.59 6.84 0.48
CA ASN A 562 -19.20 7.92 1.25
C ASN A 562 -18.63 8.07 2.67
N THR A 563 -17.80 7.13 3.17
CA THR A 563 -17.60 7.00 4.62
C THR A 563 -16.15 6.95 5.11
N PHE A 564 -15.14 6.83 4.24
CA PHE A 564 -13.76 6.61 4.70
C PHE A 564 -12.67 7.24 3.84
N ARG A 565 -13.04 7.96 2.77
CA ARG A 565 -12.08 8.56 1.85
C ARG A 565 -12.74 9.57 0.93
N ASP A 566 -12.17 10.76 0.87
CA ASP A 566 -12.52 11.73 -0.17
C ASP A 566 -11.90 11.29 -1.51
N ILE A 567 -12.73 10.94 -2.50
CA ILE A 567 -12.25 10.82 -3.88
C ILE A 567 -11.82 12.21 -4.33
N SER A 568 -10.53 12.46 -4.26
CA SER A 568 -9.98 13.76 -4.58
C SER A 568 -8.66 13.66 -5.32
N THR A 569 -8.32 14.75 -5.99
CA THR A 569 -7.01 14.93 -6.61
C THR A 569 -5.95 15.39 -5.59
N ASN A 570 -6.34 15.60 -4.33
CA ASN A 570 -5.50 16.13 -3.27
C ASN A 570 -4.81 14.98 -2.50
N VAL A 571 -3.95 14.25 -3.21
CA VAL A 571 -3.12 13.18 -2.64
C VAL A 571 -1.97 13.76 -1.82
N SER A 572 -1.62 13.12 -0.69
CA SER A 572 -0.55 13.61 0.19
C SER A 572 0.81 13.62 -0.53
N PHE A 573 1.60 14.64 -0.25
CA PHE A 573 2.97 14.75 -0.74
C PHE A 573 3.93 14.18 0.28
N ILE A 574 4.32 12.92 0.09
CA ILE A 574 5.52 12.38 0.74
C ILE A 574 6.69 12.65 -0.20
N ALA A 575 7.30 13.83 -0.07
CA ALA A 575 8.63 14.07 -0.61
C ALA A 575 9.63 13.43 0.36
N LEU A 576 10.02 12.18 0.12
CA LEU A 576 11.15 11.59 0.83
C LEU A 576 12.35 12.55 0.69
N ALA A 577 12.87 12.99 1.84
CA ALA A 577 13.63 14.23 2.03
C ALA A 577 14.99 14.34 1.31
N ASN A 578 15.32 13.41 0.41
CA ASN A 578 16.59 13.43 -0.33
C ASN A 578 16.54 14.20 -1.65
N GLU A 579 15.36 14.38 -2.25
CA GLU A 579 15.17 15.46 -3.21
C GLU A 579 14.59 16.64 -2.41
N LYS A 580 15.41 17.65 -2.12
CA LYS A 580 14.94 19.00 -1.74
C LYS A 580 14.19 19.64 -2.92
N ALA A 581 13.18 18.95 -3.43
CA ALA A 581 12.14 19.49 -4.28
C ALA A 581 11.29 20.36 -3.37
N GLN A 582 11.81 21.53 -3.02
CA GLN A 582 10.96 22.66 -2.69
C GLN A 582 10.05 22.85 -3.90
N LEU A 583 8.77 22.55 -3.72
CA LEU A 583 7.74 23.11 -4.57
C LEU A 583 7.94 24.62 -4.49
N LEU A 584 8.36 25.22 -5.61
CA LEU A 584 8.69 26.64 -5.69
C LEU A 584 7.46 27.56 -5.52
N ASP A 585 6.27 26.98 -5.37
CA ASP A 585 5.03 27.72 -5.16
C ASP A 585 4.14 26.89 -4.24
N GLU A 586 3.91 27.35 -3.01
CA GLU A 586 2.73 26.98 -2.20
C GLU A 586 1.46 27.62 -2.80
N LYS A 587 1.33 27.65 -4.13
CA LYS A 587 0.11 28.10 -4.77
C LYS A 587 -0.97 27.07 -4.52
N SER A 588 -2.18 27.56 -4.27
CA SER A 588 -3.38 26.76 -4.17
C SER A 588 -3.60 26.01 -5.50
N TYR A 589 -3.18 24.75 -5.56
CA TYR A 589 -3.44 23.87 -6.71
C TYR A 589 -4.95 23.58 -6.80
N LEU A 590 -5.47 23.45 -8.01
CA LEU A 590 -6.84 23.01 -8.23
C LEU A 590 -7.02 21.59 -7.65
N ALA A 591 -7.77 21.50 -6.56
CA ALA A 591 -8.20 20.24 -5.98
C ALA A 591 -9.66 19.97 -6.38
N LEU A 592 -9.92 18.79 -6.91
CA LEU A 592 -11.25 18.35 -7.31
C LEU A 592 -11.68 17.20 -6.41
N LYS A 593 -12.99 17.12 -6.12
CA LYS A 593 -13.62 16.03 -5.36
C LYS A 593 -14.82 15.49 -6.12
N VAL A 594 -15.01 14.18 -6.10
CA VAL A 594 -16.28 13.57 -6.51
C VAL A 594 -17.18 13.45 -5.29
N ILE A 595 -18.39 13.99 -5.37
CA ILE A 595 -19.42 13.89 -4.35
C ILE A 595 -20.65 13.20 -4.92
N ASN A 596 -21.39 12.50 -4.07
CA ASN A 596 -22.72 12.00 -4.43
C ASN A 596 -23.78 12.89 -3.80
N GLN A 597 -24.69 13.40 -4.63
CA GLN A 597 -25.86 14.17 -4.21
C GLN A 597 -27.07 13.64 -4.98
N ASN A 598 -28.15 13.27 -4.28
CA ASN A 598 -29.38 12.76 -4.90
C ASN A 598 -29.15 11.59 -5.89
N ASN A 599 -28.30 10.63 -5.53
CA ASN A 599 -27.92 9.47 -6.35
C ASN A 599 -27.24 9.83 -7.68
N GLN A 600 -26.62 11.01 -7.74
CA GLN A 600 -25.85 11.50 -8.87
C GLN A 600 -24.45 11.89 -8.41
N ALA A 601 -23.45 11.55 -9.23
CA ALA A 601 -22.06 11.92 -8.95
C ALA A 601 -21.75 13.28 -9.58
N TYR A 602 -21.09 14.13 -8.80
CA TYR A 602 -20.68 15.46 -9.22
C TYR A 602 -19.19 15.68 -8.97
N ILE A 603 -18.53 16.41 -9.87
CA ILE A 603 -17.19 16.96 -9.66
C ILE A 603 -17.34 18.37 -9.08
N LYS A 604 -16.66 18.61 -7.97
CA LYS A 604 -16.65 19.89 -7.26
C LYS A 604 -15.22 20.33 -6.99
N VAL A 605 -14.98 21.64 -7.01
CA VAL A 605 -13.71 22.23 -6.56
C VAL A 605 -13.65 22.22 -5.03
N LEU A 606 -12.57 21.68 -4.48
CA LEU A 606 -12.19 21.83 -3.09
C LEU A 606 -11.52 23.19 -2.90
N LYS A 607 -12.07 24.00 -2.01
CA LYS A 607 -11.55 25.33 -1.68
C LYS A 607 -10.58 25.25 -0.52
#